data_AF-D2VP32-F1
#
_entry.id   AF-D2VP32-F1
#
_cell.length_a   1.000
_cell.length_b   1.000
_cell.length_c   1.000
_cell.angle_alpha   90.00
_cell.angle_beta   90.00
_cell.angle_gamma   90.00
#
_symmetry.space_group_name_H-M   'P 1'
#
loop_
_entity.id
_entity.type
_entity.pdbx_description
1 polymer ?
#
loop_
_entity_poly.entity_id
_entity_poly.type
_entity_poly.pdbx_seq_one_letter_code
_entity_poly.pdbx_strand_id
1 'polypeptide(L)'
;MPMNYITSDLKTQLGEYLIGIVNPMLDETITAALEILSPRTINYLTSLPHPYHILNNCIYPSTAFNYLEPQIEKHRIKNAHKDTRDATPSVLFYLGDYDEKEGYLEFPEQNCKVFVKPGDLLLFKGNKYKHQVAPITSGTRLGLVYFAHKACKVMDFYDDYQKESLNKHKQQNQ
;
A
#
# COMPACT_ATOMS: atom_id res chain seq x y z
N MET A 1 -14.91 6.89 5.79
CA MET A 1 -15.66 7.53 4.71
C MET A 1 -16.55 6.47 4.08
N PRO A 2 -17.86 6.73 3.86
CA PRO A 2 -18.80 5.77 3.28
C PRO A 2 -18.63 5.57 1.76
N MET A 3 -17.49 5.98 1.20
CA MET A 3 -17.16 6.01 -0.22
C MET A 3 -15.64 5.95 -0.40
N ASN A 4 -15.21 5.54 -1.58
CA ASN A 4 -13.85 5.68 -2.06
C ASN A 4 -13.64 7.10 -2.63
N TYR A 5 -12.41 7.59 -2.59
CA TYR A 5 -12.06 8.94 -3.03
C TYR A 5 -10.60 9.00 -3.49
N ILE A 6 -10.28 9.99 -4.31
CA ILE A 6 -8.91 10.28 -4.77
C ILE A 6 -8.09 10.82 -3.59
N THR A 7 -6.88 10.29 -3.40
CA THR A 7 -5.97 10.71 -2.32
C THR A 7 -5.48 12.15 -2.57
N SER A 8 -5.31 12.91 -1.49
CA SER A 8 -4.82 14.30 -1.59
C SER A 8 -3.42 14.39 -2.19
N ASP A 9 -2.61 13.35 -2.02
CA ASP A 9 -1.22 13.34 -2.48
C ASP A 9 -1.13 13.13 -4.00
N LEU A 10 -2.20 12.67 -4.68
CA LEU A 10 -2.21 12.47 -6.12
C LEU A 10 -1.86 13.74 -6.92
N LYS A 11 -2.23 14.91 -6.40
CA LYS A 11 -1.92 16.24 -7.00
C LYS A 11 -0.59 16.84 -6.54
N THR A 12 0.19 16.10 -5.76
CA THR A 12 1.51 16.53 -5.30
C THR A 12 2.57 15.87 -6.16
N GLN A 13 3.79 16.41 -6.13
CA GLN A 13 4.92 15.82 -6.85
C GLN A 13 5.13 14.33 -6.51
N LEU A 14 4.87 13.92 -5.26
CA LEU A 14 4.97 12.52 -4.85
C LEU A 14 3.95 11.65 -5.59
N GLY A 15 2.68 12.06 -5.58
CA GLY A 15 1.61 11.30 -6.26
C GLY A 15 1.82 11.24 -7.76
N GLU A 16 2.16 12.37 -8.39
CA GLU A 16 2.46 12.45 -9.82
C GLU A 16 3.64 11.55 -10.20
N TYR A 17 4.72 11.56 -9.41
CA TYR A 17 5.87 10.68 -9.62
C TYR A 17 5.51 9.20 -9.47
N LEU A 18 4.72 8.86 -8.45
CA LEU A 18 4.29 7.48 -8.22
C LEU A 18 3.43 6.95 -9.38
N ILE A 19 2.37 7.66 -9.76
CA ILE A 19 1.46 7.15 -10.81
C ILE A 19 2.04 7.30 -12.23
N GLY A 20 2.88 8.31 -12.46
CA GLY A 20 3.43 8.61 -13.79
C GLY A 20 4.66 7.77 -14.14
N ILE A 21 5.41 7.32 -13.14
CA ILE A 21 6.70 6.64 -13.34
C ILE A 21 6.77 5.33 -12.56
N VAL A 22 6.65 5.37 -11.24
CA VAL A 22 6.98 4.21 -10.38
C VAL A 22 5.97 3.07 -10.52
N ASN A 23 4.68 3.36 -10.38
CA ASN A 23 3.63 2.36 -10.40
C ASN A 23 3.57 1.61 -11.75
N PRO A 24 3.58 2.27 -12.92
CA PRO A 24 3.65 1.56 -14.20
C PRO A 24 4.85 0.61 -14.30
N MET A 25 6.02 1.02 -13.82
CA MET A 25 7.23 0.19 -13.85
C MET A 25 7.14 -1.02 -12.92
N LEU A 26 6.56 -0.84 -11.73
CA LEU A 26 6.43 -1.92 -10.75
C LEU A 26 5.24 -2.82 -11.02
N ASP A 27 4.23 -2.38 -11.78
CA ASP A 27 3.01 -3.16 -12.05
C ASP A 27 3.29 -4.49 -12.76
N GLU A 28 4.23 -4.51 -13.72
CA GLU A 28 4.65 -5.74 -14.40
C GLU A 28 5.26 -6.74 -13.40
N THR A 29 6.13 -6.26 -12.51
CA THR A 29 6.76 -7.09 -11.48
C THR A 29 5.73 -7.58 -10.45
N ILE A 30 4.81 -6.72 -10.04
CA ILE A 30 3.72 -7.06 -9.11
C ILE A 30 2.85 -8.15 -9.74
N THR A 31 2.43 -7.97 -10.98
CA THR A 31 1.54 -8.89 -11.68
C THR A 31 2.22 -10.25 -11.83
N ALA A 32 3.48 -10.29 -12.31
CA ALA A 32 4.24 -11.53 -12.42
C ALA A 32 4.40 -12.25 -11.07
N ALA A 33 4.71 -11.51 -9.99
CA ALA A 33 4.82 -12.09 -8.65
C ALA A 33 3.47 -12.67 -8.17
N LEU A 34 2.36 -11.99 -8.44
CA LEU A 34 1.03 -12.46 -8.07
C LEU A 34 0.56 -13.66 -8.91
N GLU A 35 0.92 -13.74 -10.19
CA GLU A 35 0.60 -14.88 -11.07
C GLU A 35 1.22 -16.17 -10.52
N ILE A 36 2.42 -16.06 -9.95
CA ILE A 36 3.14 -17.20 -9.37
C ILE A 36 2.62 -17.50 -7.95
N LEU A 37 2.52 -16.48 -7.10
CA LEU A 37 2.33 -16.68 -5.65
C LEU A 37 0.85 -16.65 -5.21
N SER A 38 -0.01 -15.93 -5.92
CA SER A 38 -1.42 -15.78 -5.54
C SER A 38 -2.34 -15.41 -6.72
N PRO A 39 -2.62 -16.33 -7.66
CA PRO A 39 -3.52 -16.09 -8.80
C PRO A 39 -4.91 -15.58 -8.38
N ARG A 40 -5.39 -16.01 -7.20
CA ARG A 40 -6.67 -15.54 -6.64
C ARG A 40 -6.67 -14.05 -6.31
N THR A 41 -5.51 -13.49 -5.95
CA THR A 41 -5.37 -12.04 -5.74
C THR A 41 -5.54 -11.29 -7.05
N ILE A 42 -4.93 -11.76 -8.14
CA ILE A 42 -5.12 -11.16 -9.48
C ILE A 42 -6.60 -11.15 -9.84
N ASN A 43 -7.26 -12.30 -9.77
CA ASN A 43 -8.69 -12.41 -10.09
C ASN A 43 -9.56 -11.44 -9.26
N TYR A 44 -9.19 -11.19 -8.00
CA TYR A 44 -9.87 -10.20 -7.19
C TYR A 44 -9.59 -8.78 -7.70
N LEU A 45 -8.31 -8.44 -7.90
CA LEU A 45 -7.89 -7.09 -8.29
C LEU A 45 -8.43 -6.71 -9.66
N THR A 46 -8.37 -7.60 -10.66
CA THR A 46 -8.93 -7.37 -12.00
C THR A 46 -10.46 -7.30 -12.01
N SER A 47 -11.13 -7.71 -10.92
CA SER A 47 -12.58 -7.56 -10.76
C SER A 47 -12.99 -6.21 -10.17
N LEU A 48 -12.02 -5.36 -9.76
CA LEU A 48 -12.31 -4.05 -9.21
C LEU A 48 -12.75 -3.07 -10.31
N PRO A 49 -13.47 -1.98 -9.95
CA PRO A 49 -13.84 -0.94 -10.88
C PRO A 49 -12.64 -0.40 -11.67
N HIS A 50 -12.80 -0.35 -13.01
CA HIS A 50 -11.76 0.09 -13.95
C HIS A 50 -11.09 1.44 -13.63
N PRO A 51 -11.80 2.47 -13.10
CA PRO A 51 -11.16 3.75 -12.76
C PRO A 51 -9.98 3.61 -11.80
N TYR A 52 -9.94 2.59 -10.93
CA TYR A 52 -8.84 2.43 -10.00
C TYR A 52 -7.53 2.05 -10.67
N HIS A 53 -7.58 1.19 -11.69
CA HIS A 53 -6.38 0.79 -12.44
C HIS A 53 -5.81 1.96 -13.24
N ILE A 54 -6.68 2.81 -13.80
CA ILE A 54 -6.25 4.04 -14.50
C ILE A 54 -5.64 5.02 -13.50
N LEU A 55 -6.31 5.31 -12.38
CA LEU A 55 -5.88 6.35 -11.45
C LEU A 55 -4.53 6.03 -10.80
N ASN A 56 -4.30 4.77 -10.45
CA ASN A 56 -3.04 4.36 -9.81
C ASN A 56 -1.98 3.87 -10.81
N ASN A 57 -2.34 3.64 -12.08
CA ASN A 57 -1.51 2.93 -13.08
C ASN A 57 -0.89 1.64 -12.52
N CYS A 58 -1.72 0.84 -11.84
CA CYS A 58 -1.32 -0.42 -11.23
C CYS A 58 -2.55 -1.33 -11.03
N ILE A 59 -2.34 -2.64 -11.00
CA ILE A 59 -3.35 -3.64 -10.63
C ILE A 59 -3.91 -3.42 -9.22
N TYR A 60 -3.12 -2.85 -8.31
CA TYR A 60 -3.62 -2.41 -7.01
C TYR A 60 -4.25 -1.00 -7.09
N PRO A 61 -5.39 -0.76 -6.43
CA PRO A 61 -6.08 0.52 -6.46
C PRO A 61 -5.38 1.62 -5.63
N SER A 62 -4.41 1.26 -4.79
CA SER A 62 -3.76 2.20 -3.88
C SER A 62 -2.32 1.79 -3.58
N THR A 63 -1.46 2.80 -3.48
CA THR A 63 -0.06 2.69 -3.06
C THR A 63 0.18 3.59 -1.85
N ALA A 64 0.74 3.05 -0.78
CA ALA A 64 1.24 3.83 0.35
C ALA A 64 2.76 3.99 0.24
N PHE A 65 3.24 5.21 0.45
CA PHE A 65 4.67 5.52 0.58
C PHE A 65 5.00 5.74 2.05
N ASN A 66 5.98 5.01 2.57
CA ASN A 66 6.46 5.12 3.94
C ASN A 66 7.91 5.60 3.94
N TYR A 67 8.16 6.69 4.66
CA TYR A 67 9.47 7.31 4.82
C TYR A 67 9.91 7.17 6.28
N LEU A 68 11.01 6.47 6.52
CA LEU A 68 11.54 6.27 7.87
C LEU A 68 13.01 6.68 7.94
N GLU A 69 13.32 7.51 8.92
CA GLU A 69 14.65 7.92 9.33
C GLU A 69 14.83 7.68 10.84
N PRO A 70 16.08 7.59 11.35
CA PRO A 70 16.35 7.32 12.77
C PRO A 70 15.62 8.26 13.75
N GLN A 71 15.57 9.55 13.44
CA GLN A 71 14.91 10.58 14.27
C GLN A 71 13.38 10.48 14.30
N ILE A 72 12.76 9.70 13.42
CA ILE A 72 11.30 9.58 13.36
C ILE A 72 10.84 8.57 14.42
N GLU A 73 10.56 9.09 15.61
CA GLU A 73 10.13 8.26 16.75
C GLU A 73 8.73 7.67 16.53
N LYS A 74 7.80 8.47 15.99
CA LYS A 74 6.35 8.16 15.93
C LYS A 74 5.84 7.85 14.51
N HIS A 75 6.49 6.95 13.78
CA HIS A 75 5.96 6.47 12.49
C HIS A 75 4.98 5.31 12.71
N ARG A 76 3.83 5.29 12.00
CA ARG A 76 2.77 4.26 12.19
C ARG A 76 3.29 2.83 12.08
N ILE A 77 4.21 2.59 11.14
CA ILE A 77 4.76 1.25 10.84
C ILE A 77 5.61 0.68 11.96
N LYS A 78 6.12 1.51 12.88
CA LYS A 78 6.92 1.05 14.04
C LYS A 78 6.06 0.40 15.11
N ASN A 79 4.76 0.66 15.12
CA ASN A 79 3.83 0.09 16.07
C ASN A 79 3.24 -1.21 15.51
N ALA A 80 3.20 -2.27 16.33
CA ALA A 80 2.60 -3.54 15.93
C ALA A 80 1.10 -3.39 15.62
N HIS A 81 0.71 -3.65 14.37
CA HIS A 81 -0.67 -3.48 13.89
C HIS A 81 -1.09 -4.55 12.88
N LYS A 82 -2.37 -4.53 12.52
CA LYS A 82 -2.95 -5.28 11.40
C LYS A 82 -3.69 -4.28 10.50
N ASP A 83 -3.52 -4.37 9.20
CA ASP A 83 -4.26 -3.56 8.22
C ASP A 83 -5.64 -4.18 7.98
N THR A 84 -6.52 -4.10 8.98
CA THR A 84 -7.82 -4.81 9.03
C THR A 84 -8.78 -4.53 7.86
N ARG A 85 -8.53 -3.43 7.13
CA ARG A 85 -9.30 -3.01 5.96
C ARG A 85 -8.86 -3.71 4.68
N ASP A 86 -7.70 -4.34 4.63
CA ASP A 86 -7.21 -5.02 3.43
C ASP A 86 -8.10 -6.21 3.07
N ALA A 87 -8.42 -6.33 1.79
CA ALA A 87 -9.16 -7.46 1.21
C ALA A 87 -8.23 -8.57 0.72
N THR A 88 -7.03 -8.20 0.26
CA THR A 88 -6.05 -9.09 -0.35
C THR A 88 -4.74 -9.06 0.44
N PRO A 89 -3.80 -9.99 0.19
CA PRO A 89 -2.39 -9.74 0.49
C PRO A 89 -1.94 -8.43 -0.17
N SER A 90 -0.98 -7.76 0.47
CA SER A 90 -0.33 -6.55 -0.04
C SER A 90 1.05 -6.91 -0.58
N VAL A 91 1.52 -6.16 -1.57
CA VAL A 91 2.87 -6.29 -2.14
C VAL A 91 3.69 -5.10 -1.72
N LEU A 92 4.86 -5.35 -1.16
CA LEU A 92 5.76 -4.34 -0.62
C LEU A 92 7.05 -4.33 -1.41
N PHE A 93 7.56 -3.14 -1.71
CA PHE A 93 8.90 -2.91 -2.21
C PHE A 93 9.68 -2.04 -1.25
N TYR A 94 10.96 -2.35 -1.10
CA TYR A 94 11.85 -1.62 -0.21
C TYR A 94 12.89 -0.86 -1.02
N LEU A 95 13.16 0.38 -0.60
CA LEU A 95 14.08 1.31 -1.23
C LEU A 95 14.87 2.07 -0.13
N GLY A 96 15.82 2.88 -0.55
CA GLY A 96 16.67 3.67 0.34
C GLY A 96 18.01 2.99 0.63
N ASP A 97 18.62 3.35 1.75
CA ASP A 97 19.92 2.85 2.18
C ASP A 97 19.92 2.77 3.71
N TYR A 98 19.94 1.56 4.27
CA TYR A 98 19.89 1.30 5.70
C TYR A 98 20.58 -0.04 6.00
N ASP A 99 21.04 -0.23 7.24
CA ASP A 99 21.71 -1.47 7.66
C ASP A 99 20.78 -2.68 7.50
N GLU A 100 21.28 -3.73 6.86
CA GLU A 100 20.55 -4.98 6.57
C GLU A 100 20.03 -5.72 7.81
N LYS A 101 20.60 -5.43 8.99
CA LYS A 101 20.18 -5.99 10.28
C LYS A 101 19.12 -5.13 10.99
N GLU A 102 18.84 -3.94 10.46
CA GLU A 102 17.86 -2.99 10.97
C GLU A 102 16.65 -2.89 10.03
N GLY A 103 15.61 -2.15 10.42
CA GLY A 103 14.48 -1.88 9.52
C GLY A 103 13.68 -3.11 9.05
N TYR A 104 13.95 -4.29 9.63
CA TYR A 104 13.30 -5.54 9.30
C TYR A 104 11.81 -5.50 9.63
N LEU A 105 11.03 -6.29 8.90
CA LEU A 105 9.62 -6.50 9.23
C LEU A 105 9.52 -7.64 10.24
N GLU A 106 8.88 -7.39 11.38
CA GLU A 106 8.68 -8.36 12.44
C GLU A 106 7.21 -8.78 12.52
N PHE A 107 7.00 -10.09 12.59
CA PHE A 107 5.71 -10.73 12.86
C PHE A 107 5.75 -11.29 14.29
N PRO A 108 5.43 -10.47 15.32
CA PRO A 108 5.62 -10.85 16.72
C PRO A 108 4.84 -12.10 17.13
N GLU A 109 3.62 -12.28 16.61
CA GLU A 109 2.78 -13.47 16.89
C GLU A 109 3.37 -14.77 16.31
N GLN A 110 4.31 -14.66 15.36
CA GLN A 110 4.97 -15.79 14.71
C GLN A 110 6.43 -15.95 15.13
N ASN A 111 6.94 -15.06 16.00
CA ASN A 111 8.36 -14.97 16.35
C ASN A 111 9.27 -14.97 15.10
N CYS A 112 8.85 -14.24 14.07
CA CYS A 112 9.51 -14.22 12.76
C CYS A 112 9.98 -12.80 12.43
N LYS A 113 11.22 -12.69 11.96
CA LYS A 113 11.83 -11.45 11.48
C LYS A 113 12.24 -11.64 10.02
N VAL A 114 11.80 -10.73 9.16
CA VAL A 114 12.14 -10.70 7.74
C VAL A 114 13.04 -9.50 7.51
N PHE A 115 14.34 -9.78 7.34
CA PHE A 115 15.36 -8.79 7.04
C PHE A 115 15.27 -8.39 5.57
N VAL A 116 14.48 -7.36 5.31
CA VAL A 116 14.24 -6.81 3.98
C VAL A 116 15.33 -5.80 3.63
N LYS A 117 15.71 -5.75 2.37
CA LYS A 117 16.75 -4.86 1.82
C LYS A 117 16.21 -4.05 0.64
N PRO A 118 16.82 -2.91 0.28
CA PRO A 118 16.49 -2.20 -0.95
C PRO A 118 16.52 -3.12 -2.17
N GLY A 119 15.43 -3.13 -2.95
CA GLY A 119 15.23 -4.03 -4.10
C GLY A 119 14.39 -5.28 -3.80
N ASP A 120 14.19 -5.63 -2.52
CA ASP A 120 13.37 -6.78 -2.16
C ASP A 120 11.87 -6.52 -2.39
N LEU A 121 11.16 -7.60 -2.73
CA LEU A 121 9.71 -7.68 -2.78
C LEU A 121 9.22 -8.58 -1.66
N LEU A 122 8.21 -8.13 -0.91
CA LEU A 122 7.52 -8.96 0.08
C LEU A 122 6.02 -8.99 -0.18
N LEU A 123 5.43 -10.19 -0.20
CA LEU A 123 3.99 -10.42 -0.30
C LEU A 123 3.48 -11.06 0.98
N PHE A 124 2.54 -10.42 1.67
CA PHE A 124 1.88 -11.02 2.83
C PHE A 124 0.50 -10.43 3.15
N LYS A 125 -0.24 -11.10 4.04
CA LYS A 125 -1.58 -10.68 4.49
C LYS A 125 -1.49 -9.74 5.71
N GLY A 126 -1.40 -8.43 5.47
CA GLY A 126 -1.36 -7.39 6.51
C GLY A 126 -2.57 -7.38 7.43
N ASN A 127 -3.73 -7.80 6.93
CA ASN A 127 -4.96 -7.94 7.74
C ASN A 127 -4.95 -9.13 8.73
N LYS A 128 -4.11 -10.14 8.50
CA LYS A 128 -4.10 -11.39 9.28
C LYS A 128 -2.94 -11.41 10.27
N TYR A 129 -1.74 -11.10 9.79
CA TYR A 129 -0.51 -11.22 10.56
C TYR A 129 -0.15 -9.86 11.17
N LYS A 130 -0.13 -9.80 12.51
CA LYS A 130 0.31 -8.59 13.21
C LYS A 130 1.76 -8.33 12.84
N HIS A 131 2.08 -7.10 12.48
CA HIS A 131 3.42 -6.76 12.01
C HIS A 131 3.87 -5.37 12.47
N GLN A 132 5.18 -5.18 12.57
CA GLN A 132 5.85 -3.91 12.85
C GLN A 132 7.18 -3.84 12.13
N VAL A 133 7.69 -2.63 11.91
CA VAL A 133 9.01 -2.38 11.35
C VAL A 133 9.96 -2.01 12.49
N ALA A 134 11.09 -2.70 12.57
CA ALA A 134 12.15 -2.38 13.51
C ALA A 134 12.72 -0.97 13.26
N PRO A 135 13.21 -0.28 14.31
CA PRO A 135 13.89 0.99 14.11
C PRO A 135 15.15 0.81 13.25
N ILE A 136 15.58 1.92 12.67
CA ILE A 136 16.91 2.08 12.05
C ILE A 136 17.69 3.12 12.85
N THR A 137 19.00 2.96 12.94
CA THR A 137 19.92 3.88 13.62
C THR A 137 20.71 4.74 12.63
N SER A 138 20.77 4.34 11.36
CA SER A 138 21.40 5.10 10.27
C SER A 138 20.64 4.97 8.95
N GLY A 139 20.89 5.93 8.04
CA GLY A 139 20.34 5.91 6.69
C GLY A 139 18.85 6.25 6.60
N THR A 140 18.23 5.84 5.49
CA THR A 140 16.82 6.10 5.17
C THR A 140 16.17 4.83 4.64
N ARG A 141 15.05 4.43 5.26
CA ARG A 141 14.24 3.30 4.79
C ARG A 141 12.97 3.82 4.12
N LEU A 142 12.84 3.50 2.83
CA LEU A 142 11.66 3.80 2.04
C LEU A 142 10.89 2.51 1.76
N GLY A 143 9.56 2.57 1.87
CA GLY A 143 8.70 1.42 1.61
C GLY A 143 7.49 1.81 0.78
N LEU A 144 7.30 1.13 -0.35
CA LEU A 144 6.07 1.18 -1.13
C LEU A 144 5.19 -0.01 -0.74
N VAL A 145 3.91 0.23 -0.47
CA VAL A 145 2.94 -0.82 -0.14
C VAL A 145 1.77 -0.71 -1.10
N TYR A 146 1.60 -1.72 -1.95
CA TYR A 146 0.49 -1.87 -2.87
C TYR A 146 -0.59 -2.70 -2.20
N PHE A 147 -1.79 -2.13 -2.01
CA PHE A 147 -2.86 -2.75 -1.24
C PHE A 147 -4.24 -2.43 -1.81
N ALA A 148 -5.22 -3.28 -1.47
CA ALA A 148 -6.61 -3.09 -1.83
C ALA A 148 -7.48 -3.22 -0.58
N HIS A 149 -8.19 -2.15 -0.22
CA HIS A 149 -9.17 -2.21 0.86
C HIS A 149 -10.45 -2.95 0.41
N LYS A 150 -11.16 -3.55 1.36
CA LYS A 150 -12.50 -4.15 1.15
C LYS A 150 -13.49 -3.14 0.55
N ALA A 151 -13.37 -1.88 0.93
CA ALA A 151 -14.20 -0.78 0.44
C ALA A 151 -14.15 -0.60 -1.08
N CYS A 152 -13.04 -0.95 -1.75
CA CYS A 152 -12.90 -0.83 -3.20
C CYS A 152 -13.93 -1.68 -3.97
N LYS A 153 -14.50 -2.72 -3.36
CA LYS A 153 -15.49 -3.59 -4.03
C LYS A 153 -16.94 -3.26 -3.68
N VAL A 154 -17.18 -2.51 -2.61
CA VAL A 154 -18.52 -2.37 -2.01
C VAL A 154 -18.98 -0.93 -1.82
N MET A 155 -18.07 0.04 -1.85
CA MET A 155 -18.41 1.44 -1.66
C MET A 155 -18.32 2.20 -2.99
N ASP A 156 -19.18 3.20 -3.13
CA ASP A 156 -19.22 4.06 -4.31
C ASP A 156 -17.91 4.81 -4.54
N PHE A 157 -17.67 5.18 -5.78
CA PHE A 157 -16.56 6.04 -6.19
C PHE A 157 -17.08 7.18 -7.07
N TYR A 158 -16.82 8.40 -6.62
CA TYR A 158 -17.36 9.62 -7.22
C TYR A 158 -16.37 10.38 -8.10
N ASP A 159 -15.22 9.75 -8.37
CA ASP A 159 -14.11 10.30 -9.15
C ASP A 159 -13.71 11.71 -8.68
N ASP A 160 -13.50 11.84 -7.36
CA ASP A 160 -13.21 13.12 -6.75
C ASP A 160 -12.43 12.95 -5.44
N TYR A 161 -11.92 14.06 -4.92
CA TYR A 161 -11.28 14.10 -3.61
C TYR A 161 -12.30 13.90 -2.48
N GLN A 162 -11.79 13.68 -1.27
CA GLN A 162 -12.59 13.21 -0.14
C GLN A 162 -13.79 14.09 0.20
N LYS A 163 -13.63 15.42 0.20
CA LYS A 163 -14.67 16.36 0.64
C LYS A 163 -15.76 16.50 -0.43
N GLU A 164 -15.35 16.57 -1.68
CA GLU A 164 -16.19 16.70 -2.86
C GLU A 164 -17.00 15.41 -3.08
N SER A 165 -16.34 14.25 -2.94
CA SER A 165 -17.00 12.94 -2.91
C SER A 165 -18.05 12.85 -1.79
N LEU A 166 -17.81 13.46 -0.63
CA LEU A 166 -18.78 13.50 0.47
C LEU A 166 -20.00 14.35 0.16
N ASN A 167 -19.81 15.48 -0.52
CA ASN A 167 -20.93 16.31 -0.96
C ASN A 167 -21.79 15.56 -1.98
N LYS A 168 -21.17 14.91 -2.98
CA LYS A 168 -21.86 14.08 -3.98
C LYS A 168 -22.63 12.92 -3.32
N HIS A 169 -21.99 12.20 -2.40
CA HIS A 169 -22.61 11.09 -1.68
C HIS A 169 -23.85 11.52 -0.87
N LYS A 170 -23.80 12.69 -0.24
CA LYS A 170 -24.96 13.23 0.50
C LYS A 170 -26.11 13.61 -0.42
N GLN A 171 -25.82 14.18 -1.60
CA GLN A 171 -26.84 14.58 -2.56
C GLN A 171 -27.58 13.41 -3.19
N GLN A 172 -26.91 12.26 -3.36
CA GLN A 172 -27.53 11.06 -3.95
C GLN A 172 -28.35 10.23 -2.96
N ASN A 173 -28.12 10.40 -1.65
CA ASN A 173 -28.75 9.62 -0.59
C ASN A 173 -29.72 10.46 0.28
N GLN A 174 -30.11 11.65 -0.19
CA GLN A 174 -31.20 12.47 0.34
C GLN A 174 -32.41 12.35 -0.58
#